data_AF-T1B5W6-F1
#
_entry.id   AF-T1B5W6-F1
#
_cell.length_a   1.000
_cell.length_b   1.000
_cell.length_c   1.000
_cell.angle_alpha   90.00
_cell.angle_beta   90.00
_cell.angle_gamma   90.00
#
_symmetry.space_group_name_H-M   'P 1'
#
loop_
_entity.id
_entity.type
_entity.pdbx_description
1 polymer ?
#
loop_
_entity_poly.entity_id
_entity_poly.type
_entity_poly.pdbx_seq_one_letter_code
_entity_poly.pdbx_strand_id
1 'polypeptide(L)'
;MAYSFTEKKRIRKNFGKQPGILDTPYLLAIQLDSYRTFLQAERPEDARDPVGLHAAFRSVFPITSYSGNASLEYVSYRLGEPGFDVKECQLRGLTYAAPLRVKVRLIVLDKEAPGAKKPVKDVREQEVYLGE
;
A
#
# COMPACT_ATOMS: atom_id res chain seq x y z
N MET A 1 -30.73 26.23 13.65
CA MET A 1 -29.57 25.93 12.79
C MET A 1 -28.71 27.17 12.70
N ALA A 2 -27.49 27.13 13.25
CA ALA A 2 -26.55 28.22 13.07
C ALA A 2 -25.98 28.13 11.65
N TYR A 3 -26.33 29.08 10.80
CA TYR A 3 -25.78 29.17 9.44
C TYR A 3 -24.27 29.43 9.49
N SER A 4 -23.53 28.81 8.58
CA SER A 4 -22.12 29.13 8.34
C SER A 4 -21.97 30.56 7.80
N PHE A 5 -20.76 31.11 7.87
CA PHE A 5 -20.50 32.47 7.39
C PHE A 5 -20.84 32.65 5.89
N THR A 6 -20.62 31.62 5.07
CA THR A 6 -20.93 31.65 3.65
C THR A 6 -22.42 31.47 3.37
N GLU A 7 -23.13 30.64 4.15
CA GLU A 7 -24.57 30.45 4.02
C GLU A 7 -25.37 31.71 4.35
N LYS A 8 -24.91 32.51 5.33
CA LYS A 8 -25.54 33.80 5.68
C LYS A 8 -25.56 34.80 4.53
N LYS A 9 -24.59 34.73 3.60
CA LYS A 9 -24.51 35.66 2.46
C LYS A 9 -25.64 35.46 1.45
N ARG A 10 -26.16 34.23 1.31
CA ARG A 10 -27.26 33.92 0.39
C ARG A 10 -28.06 32.71 0.88
N ILE A 11 -29.17 33.00 1.57
CA ILE A 11 -30.05 31.98 2.12
C ILE A 11 -30.90 31.35 0.99
N ARG A 12 -30.80 30.02 0.82
CA ARG A 12 -31.67 29.24 -0.07
C ARG A 12 -32.81 28.64 0.75
N LYS A 13 -34.05 29.04 0.47
CA LYS A 13 -35.24 28.47 1.12
C LYS A 13 -35.46 27.03 0.63
N ASN A 14 -35.59 26.08 1.55
CA ASN A 14 -35.91 24.68 1.28
C ASN A 14 -37.38 24.41 1.67
N PHE A 15 -38.13 23.73 0.80
CA PHE A 15 -39.55 23.38 1.01
C PHE A 15 -39.75 21.89 1.34
N GLY A 16 -38.67 21.12 1.46
CA GLY A 16 -38.70 19.72 1.87
C GLY A 16 -39.35 19.57 3.25
N LYS A 17 -40.31 18.65 3.35
CA LYS A 17 -41.07 18.40 4.59
C LYS A 17 -40.42 17.35 5.49
N GLN A 18 -39.62 16.46 4.90
CA GLN A 18 -38.90 15.42 5.63
C GLN A 18 -37.51 15.95 6.05
N PRO A 19 -37.13 15.77 7.33
CA PRO A 19 -35.78 16.09 7.76
C PRO A 19 -34.77 15.07 7.21
N GLY A 20 -33.56 15.52 6.92
CA GLY A 20 -32.44 14.61 6.65
C GLY A 20 -32.09 13.87 7.95
N ILE A 21 -32.24 12.55 7.94
CA ILE A 21 -31.92 11.70 9.09
C ILE A 21 -30.41 11.47 9.18
N LEU A 22 -29.77 11.35 8.02
CA LEU A 22 -28.34 11.15 7.85
C LEU A 22 -27.79 12.27 6.96
N ASP A 23 -26.61 12.73 7.30
CA ASP A 23 -25.87 13.66 6.46
C ASP A 23 -25.37 12.96 5.19
N THR A 24 -25.22 13.75 4.13
CA THR A 24 -24.65 13.26 2.88
C THR A 24 -23.21 12.79 3.12
N PRO A 25 -22.86 11.54 2.78
CA PRO A 25 -21.51 11.04 2.97
C PRO A 25 -20.53 11.75 2.02
N TYR A 26 -19.23 11.59 2.28
CA TYR A 26 -18.21 12.10 1.38
C TYR A 26 -18.26 11.34 0.04
N LEU A 27 -18.69 12.03 -1.02
CA LEU A 27 -19.02 11.39 -2.30
C LEU A 27 -17.81 10.75 -3.01
N LEU A 28 -16.59 11.14 -2.66
CA LEU A 28 -15.36 10.59 -3.23
C LEU A 28 -14.72 9.51 -2.33
N ALA A 29 -15.38 9.13 -1.23
CA ALA A 29 -14.85 8.19 -0.24
C ALA A 29 -14.44 6.86 -0.87
N ILE A 30 -15.28 6.30 -1.75
CA ILE A 30 -15.03 5.00 -2.38
C ILE A 30 -13.66 4.94 -3.06
N GLN A 31 -13.30 5.97 -3.82
CA GLN A 31 -12.03 6.01 -4.55
C GLN A 31 -10.84 6.14 -3.59
N LEU A 32 -10.94 7.05 -2.63
CA LEU A 32 -9.87 7.30 -1.65
C LEU A 32 -9.66 6.08 -0.73
N ASP A 33 -10.75 5.52 -0.21
CA ASP A 33 -10.70 4.44 0.77
C ASP A 33 -10.24 3.13 0.13
N SER A 34 -10.66 2.86 -1.13
CA SER A 34 -10.15 1.73 -1.91
C SER A 34 -8.64 1.82 -2.10
N TYR A 35 -8.13 2.98 -2.52
CA TYR A 35 -6.70 3.15 -2.78
C TYR A 35 -5.86 3.18 -1.49
N ARG A 36 -6.38 3.77 -0.42
CA ARG A 36 -5.78 3.69 0.93
C ARG A 36 -5.68 2.26 1.43
N THR A 37 -6.73 1.47 1.24
CA THR A 37 -6.75 0.05 1.61
C THR A 37 -5.72 -0.76 0.80
N PHE A 38 -5.57 -0.42 -0.49
CA PHE A 38 -4.57 -1.05 -1.34
C PHE A 38 -3.12 -0.75 -0.91
N LEU A 39 -2.81 0.52 -0.62
CA LEU A 39 -1.45 0.98 -0.30
C LEU A 39 -1.04 0.80 1.18
N GLN A 40 -1.98 0.94 2.12
CA GLN A 40 -1.73 0.95 3.57
C GLN A 40 -0.57 1.85 4.01
N ALA A 41 -0.39 3.00 3.35
CA ALA A 41 0.77 3.88 3.52
C ALA A 41 0.89 4.47 4.94
N GLU A 42 -0.23 4.71 5.61
CA GLU A 42 -0.27 5.28 6.97
C GLU A 42 -0.09 4.23 8.08
N ARG A 43 0.00 2.95 7.73
CA ARG A 43 0.19 1.86 8.70
C ARG A 43 1.66 1.45 8.80
N PRO A 44 2.16 1.21 10.02
CA PRO A 44 3.52 0.69 10.21
C PRO A 44 3.62 -0.70 9.58
N GLU A 45 4.82 -1.03 9.09
CA GLU A 45 5.07 -2.23 8.29
C GLU A 45 4.60 -3.52 8.97
N ASP A 46 4.81 -3.62 10.29
CA ASP A 46 4.47 -4.81 11.08
C ASP A 46 2.96 -4.97 11.37
N ALA A 47 2.16 -3.91 11.22
CA ALA A 47 0.73 -3.90 11.54
C ALA A 47 -0.16 -3.77 10.29
N ARG A 48 0.37 -4.11 9.11
CA ARG A 48 -0.41 -4.12 7.88
C ARG A 48 -1.29 -5.36 7.79
N ASP A 49 -2.54 -5.13 7.38
CA ASP A 49 -3.49 -6.20 7.16
C ASP A 49 -3.11 -6.98 5.88
N PRO A 50 -3.48 -8.27 5.77
CA PRO A 50 -3.26 -9.07 4.56
C PRO A 50 -4.24 -8.66 3.44
N VAL A 51 -4.17 -7.40 3.00
CA VAL A 51 -4.97 -6.81 1.90
C VAL A 51 -4.07 -6.00 0.97
N GLY A 52 -4.52 -5.75 -0.27
CA GLY A 52 -3.80 -4.91 -1.23
C GLY A 52 -2.41 -5.44 -1.58
N LEU A 53 -1.42 -4.56 -1.58
CA LEU A 53 -0.02 -4.91 -1.86
C LEU A 53 0.52 -5.99 -0.92
N HIS A 54 0.18 -5.91 0.38
CA HIS A 54 0.66 -6.87 1.37
C HIS A 54 0.14 -8.29 1.09
N ALA A 55 -1.14 -8.41 0.70
CA ALA A 55 -1.74 -9.68 0.29
C ALA A 55 -1.07 -10.27 -0.95
N ALA A 56 -0.85 -9.43 -1.97
CA ALA A 56 -0.24 -9.86 -3.23
C ALA A 56 1.20 -10.37 -3.02
N PHE A 57 2.00 -9.70 -2.19
CA PHE A 57 3.33 -10.21 -1.86
C PHE A 57 3.26 -11.51 -1.07
N ARG A 58 2.39 -11.59 -0.05
CA ARG A 58 2.23 -12.83 0.72
C ARG A 58 1.67 -14.01 -0.09
N SER A 59 0.95 -13.77 -1.19
CA SER A 59 0.45 -14.86 -2.04
C SER A 59 1.51 -15.41 -2.99
N VAL A 60 2.48 -14.59 -3.39
CA VAL A 60 3.54 -15.00 -4.32
C VAL A 60 4.77 -15.53 -3.57
N PHE A 61 5.08 -14.97 -2.41
CA PHE A 61 6.20 -15.39 -1.58
C PHE A 61 5.74 -16.39 -0.51
N PRO A 62 6.56 -17.38 -0.13
CA PRO A 62 7.96 -17.57 -0.51
C PRO A 62 8.17 -18.23 -1.88
N ILE A 63 9.19 -17.78 -2.61
CA ILE A 63 9.61 -18.40 -3.88
C ILE A 63 10.78 -19.32 -3.59
N THR A 64 10.62 -20.63 -3.82
CA THR A 64 11.68 -21.62 -3.64
C THR A 64 12.36 -21.94 -4.96
N SER A 65 13.70 -22.02 -4.96
CA SER A 65 14.46 -22.50 -6.11
C SER A 65 14.07 -23.93 -6.46
N TYR A 66 14.07 -24.27 -7.75
CA TYR A 66 13.81 -25.62 -8.24
C TYR A 66 14.71 -26.69 -7.60
N SER A 67 15.97 -26.33 -7.30
CA SER A 67 16.92 -27.23 -6.63
C SER A 67 16.75 -27.33 -5.11
N GLY A 68 15.82 -26.56 -4.54
CA GLY A 68 15.52 -26.52 -3.11
C GLY A 68 16.70 -26.04 -2.25
N ASN A 69 17.67 -25.32 -2.83
CA ASN A 69 18.85 -24.82 -2.13
C ASN A 69 18.71 -23.35 -1.69
N ALA A 70 17.64 -22.67 -2.10
CA ALA A 70 17.40 -21.28 -1.77
C ALA A 70 15.90 -20.99 -1.72
N SER A 71 15.52 -20.08 -0.83
CA SER A 71 14.17 -19.54 -0.74
C SER A 71 14.24 -18.02 -0.60
N LEU A 72 13.40 -17.32 -1.35
CA LEU A 72 13.21 -15.89 -1.24
C LEU A 72 11.93 -15.62 -0.46
N GLU A 73 12.05 -14.90 0.64
CA GLU A 73 10.95 -14.51 1.52
C GLU A 73 10.69 -13.01 1.42
N TYR A 74 9.41 -12.64 1.53
CA TYR A 74 8.97 -11.27 1.66
C TYR A 74 8.96 -10.87 3.14
N VAL A 75 9.55 -9.73 3.48
CA VAL A 75 9.55 -9.18 4.85
C VAL A 75 8.59 -8.01 4.95
N SER A 76 8.83 -6.95 4.20
CA SER A 76 8.02 -5.73 4.22
C SER A 76 8.11 -4.95 2.90
N TYR A 77 7.27 -3.93 2.70
CA TYR A 77 7.42 -2.97 1.60
C TYR A 77 7.36 -1.54 2.12
N ARG A 78 7.96 -0.62 1.38
CA ARG A 78 7.95 0.80 1.65
C ARG A 78 7.64 1.56 0.37
N LEU A 79 6.74 2.52 0.48
CA LEU A 79 6.48 3.50 -0.56
C LEU A 79 7.39 4.69 -0.27
N GLY A 80 8.17 5.11 -1.27
CA GLY A 80 8.93 6.36 -1.18
C GLY A 80 8.04 7.57 -1.42
N GLU A 81 8.67 8.72 -1.54
CA GLU A 81 7.98 9.95 -1.89
C GLU A 81 8.04 10.17 -3.40
N PRO A 82 6.96 10.70 -4.02
CA PRO A 82 7.00 11.16 -5.40
C PRO A 82 8.10 12.21 -5.60
N GLY A 83 8.86 12.11 -6.69
CA GLY A 83 9.93 13.07 -6.98
C GLY A 83 9.45 14.48 -7.32
N PHE A 84 8.19 14.62 -7.76
CA PHE A 84 7.56 15.88 -8.16
C PHE A 84 6.14 15.96 -7.63
N ASP A 85 5.61 17.18 -7.51
CA ASP A 85 4.21 17.37 -7.14
C ASP A 85 3.25 17.16 -8.33
N VAL A 86 1.95 17.15 -8.05
CA VAL A 86 0.92 16.91 -9.08
C VAL A 86 0.94 17.98 -10.18
N LYS A 87 1.24 19.24 -9.85
CA LYS A 87 1.22 20.34 -10.84
C LYS A 87 2.43 20.27 -11.76
N GLU A 88 3.59 19.95 -11.20
CA GLU A 88 4.84 19.74 -11.94
C GLU A 88 4.72 18.55 -12.89
N CYS A 89 4.14 17.43 -12.42
CA CYS A 89 3.86 16.28 -13.28
C CYS A 89 2.93 16.66 -14.46
N GLN A 90 1.88 17.44 -14.20
CA GLN A 90 0.97 17.92 -15.26
C GLN A 90 1.68 18.83 -16.27
N LEU A 91 2.52 19.75 -15.82
CA LEU A 91 3.26 20.67 -16.71
C LEU A 91 4.32 19.95 -17.54
N ARG A 92 4.97 18.93 -16.98
CA ARG A 92 6.04 18.19 -17.64
C ARG A 92 5.55 16.98 -18.43
N GLY A 93 4.28 16.62 -18.32
CA GLY A 93 3.72 15.41 -18.95
C GLY A 93 4.25 14.11 -18.33
N LEU A 94 4.55 14.12 -17.03
CA LEU A 94 5.04 12.96 -16.27
C LEU A 94 3.89 12.29 -15.50
N THR A 95 4.06 11.01 -15.17
CA THR A 95 3.14 10.30 -14.27
C THR A 95 3.47 10.64 -12.81
N TYR A 96 2.45 10.97 -12.01
CA TYR A 96 2.62 11.16 -10.57
C TYR A 96 2.61 9.78 -9.87
N ALA A 97 3.79 9.31 -9.50
CA ALA A 97 4.02 7.98 -8.92
C ALA A 97 5.09 8.03 -7.82
N ALA A 98 5.20 6.95 -7.04
CA ALA A 98 6.11 6.88 -5.90
C ALA A 98 6.87 5.55 -5.91
N PRO A 99 8.19 5.54 -5.68
CA PRO A 99 8.98 4.33 -5.82
C PRO A 99 8.59 3.27 -4.77
N LEU A 100 8.27 2.07 -5.22
CA LEU A 100 8.01 0.90 -4.39
C LEU A 100 9.30 0.13 -4.12
N ARG A 101 9.69 0.08 -2.85
CA ARG A 101 10.81 -0.73 -2.36
C ARG A 101 10.30 -1.87 -1.52
N VAL A 102 10.83 -3.07 -1.73
CA VAL A 102 10.43 -4.28 -1.00
C VAL A 102 11.64 -4.87 -0.31
N LYS A 103 11.52 -5.11 0.99
CA LYS A 103 12.52 -5.80 1.78
C LYS A 103 12.32 -7.30 1.62
N VAL A 104 13.28 -7.96 0.99
CA VAL A 104 13.30 -9.40 0.76
C VAL A 104 14.43 -10.06 1.53
N ARG A 105 14.21 -11.31 1.92
CA ARG A 105 15.20 -12.14 2.60
C ARG A 105 15.51 -13.36 1.75
N LEU A 106 16.76 -13.51 1.35
CA LEU A 106 17.27 -14.71 0.68
C LEU A 106 17.83 -15.67 1.73
N ILE A 107 17.23 -16.84 1.83
CA ILE A 107 17.69 -17.95 2.68
C ILE A 107 18.38 -18.96 1.77
N VAL A 108 19.67 -19.22 2.01
CA VAL A 108 20.45 -20.25 1.30
C VAL A 108 20.56 -21.46 2.22
N LEU A 109 20.18 -22.62 1.70
CA LEU A 109 20.20 -23.90 2.41
C LEU A 109 21.46 -24.70 2.04
N ASP A 110 21.99 -25.45 2.99
CA ASP A 110 23.15 -26.30 2.74
C ASP A 110 22.79 -27.50 1.86
N LYS A 111 23.58 -27.74 0.82
CA LYS A 111 23.37 -28.86 -0.12
C LYS A 111 23.90 -30.18 0.43
N GLU A 112 24.85 -30.15 1.36
CA GLU A 112 25.64 -31.32 1.77
C GLU A 112 25.16 -31.94 3.10
N ALA A 113 24.21 -31.29 3.79
CA ALA A 113 23.71 -31.77 5.07
C ALA A 113 22.72 -32.95 4.92
N PRO A 114 22.90 -34.04 5.69
CA PRO A 114 21.95 -35.17 5.70
C PRO A 114 20.69 -34.84 6.50
N GLY A 115 19.51 -34.88 5.86
CA GLY A 115 18.20 -34.74 6.50
C GLY A 115 17.12 -34.17 5.59
N ALA A 116 15.84 -34.39 5.94
CA ALA A 116 14.69 -33.84 5.21
C ALA A 116 14.56 -32.31 5.32
N LYS A 117 15.16 -31.71 6.36
CA LYS A 117 15.30 -30.26 6.54
C LYS A 117 16.78 -29.89 6.43
N LYS A 118 17.16 -29.29 5.31
CA LYS A 118 18.50 -28.74 5.11
C LYS A 118 18.70 -27.55 6.07
N PRO A 119 19.81 -27.48 6.83
CA PRO A 119 20.10 -26.35 7.70
C PRO A 119 20.32 -25.09 6.87
N VAL A 120 19.97 -23.95 7.46
CA VAL A 120 20.21 -22.64 6.87
C VAL A 120 21.70 -22.33 6.90
N LYS A 121 22.29 -22.08 5.73
CA LYS A 121 23.70 -21.77 5.57
C LYS A 121 23.96 -20.26 5.63
N ASP A 122 23.13 -19.48 4.96
CA ASP A 122 23.28 -18.02 4.87
C ASP A 122 21.91 -17.36 4.78
N VAL A 123 21.79 -16.16 5.37
CA VAL A 123 20.59 -15.33 5.33
C VAL A 123 21.00 -13.92 4.96
N ARG A 124 20.47 -13.41 3.84
CA ARG A 124 20.73 -12.04 3.39
C ARG A 124 19.42 -11.28 3.25
N GLU A 125 19.33 -10.14 3.92
CA GLU A 125 18.21 -9.22 3.77
C GLU A 125 18.63 -8.01 2.95
N GLN A 126 17.79 -7.62 1.98
CA GLN A 126 18.04 -6.43 1.17
C GLN A 126 16.74 -5.77 0.75
N GLU A 127 16.76 -4.45 0.64
CA GLU A 127 15.71 -3.68 -0.03
C GLU A 127 15.95 -3.64 -1.53
N VAL A 128 14.93 -4.04 -2.29
CA VAL A 128 14.94 -4.07 -3.75
C VAL A 128 13.88 -3.12 -4.28
N TYR A 129 14.23 -2.33 -5.29
CA TYR A 129 13.30 -1.48 -6.02
C TYR A 129 12.50 -2.32 -7.02
N LEU A 130 11.16 -2.26 -6.97
CA LEU A 130 10.27 -3.07 -7.82
C LEU A 130 9.41 -2.26 -8.80
N GLY A 131 9.44 -0.93 -8.76
CA GLY A 131 8.67 -0.08 -9.66
C GLY A 131 8.26 1.25 -9.02
N GLU A 132 7.40 2.00 -9.72
CA GLU A 132 6.73 3.22 -9.22
C GLU A 132 5.22 3.04 -9.11
#